data_AF-A0A960IIJ0-F1
#
_entry.id   AF-A0A960IIJ0-F1
#
_cell.length_a   1.000
_cell.length_b   1.000
_cell.length_c   1.000
_cell.angle_alpha   90.00
_cell.angle_beta   90.00
_cell.angle_gamma   90.00
#
_symmetry.space_group_name_H-M   'P 1'
#
loop_
_entity.id
_entity.type
_entity.pdbx_description
1 polymer ?
#
loop_
_entity_poly.entity_id
_entity_poly.type
_entity_poly.pdbx_seq_one_letter_code
_entity_poly.pdbx_strand_id
1 'polypeptide(L)' 'MADVEIGPGVRQIDTLLGGWERVTAGYLVEGPAPVLVETGSQSSVDELLTALDGLGVAPGDLAGIAVTHIHLDHAG' A
#
# COMPACT_ATOMS: atom_id res chain seq x y z
N MET A 1 -7.44 5.79 -10.01
CA MET A 1 -6.00 5.91 -10.31
C MET A 1 -5.29 5.62 -8.99
N ALA A 2 -5.26 4.34 -8.60
CA ALA A 2 -4.95 3.94 -7.22
C ALA A 2 -3.43 3.83 -6.97
N ASP A 3 -2.64 3.64 -8.03
CA ASP A 3 -1.19 3.53 -7.95
C ASP A 3 -0.47 4.35 -9.03
N VAL A 4 0.80 4.66 -8.78
CA VAL A 4 1.72 5.26 -9.73
C VAL A 4 3.13 4.68 -9.54
N GLU A 5 3.80 4.32 -10.64
CA GLU A 5 5.20 3.92 -10.59
C GLU A 5 6.08 5.17 -10.38
N ILE A 6 6.87 5.17 -9.31
CA ILE A 6 7.74 6.30 -8.91
C ILE A 6 9.23 5.99 -9.08
N GLY A 7 9.56 4.75 -9.41
CA GLY A 7 10.90 4.26 -9.70
C GLY A 7 10.84 2.80 -10.14
N PRO A 8 11.93 2.23 -10.69
CA PRO A 8 11.93 0.86 -11.17
C PRO A 8 11.51 -0.12 -10.07
N GLY A 9 10.37 -0.80 -10.28
CA GLY A 9 9.82 -1.76 -9.32
C GLY A 9 9.28 -1.14 -8.02
N VAL A 10 9.00 0.16 -7.99
CA VAL A 10 8.42 0.84 -6.83
C VAL A 10 7.14 1.57 -7.24
N ARG A 11 6.01 1.10 -6.73
CA ARG A 11 4.71 1.73 -6.92
C ARG A 11 4.26 2.40 -5.64
N GLN A 12 3.88 3.67 -5.75
CA GLN A 12 3.15 4.36 -4.70
C GLN A 12 1.66 4.06 -4.86
N ILE A 13 0.99 3.71 -3.77
CA ILE A 13 -0.45 3.45 -3.68
C ILE A 13 -1.05 4.52 -2.78
N ASP A 14 -2.08 5.22 -3.27
CA ASP A 14 -2.85 6.13 -2.41
C ASP A 14 -3.77 5.31 -1.51
N THR A 15 -3.64 5.46 -0.19
CA THR A 15 -4.44 4.68 0.78
C THR A 15 -5.77 5.33 1.11
N LEU A 16 -6.08 6.48 0.51
CA LEU A 16 -7.40 7.11 0.58
C LEU A 16 -7.94 7.24 2.02
N LEU A 17 -7.11 7.76 2.94
CA LEU A 17 -7.46 7.92 4.36
C LEU A 17 -8.82 8.62 4.53
N GLY A 18 -9.83 7.91 5.03
CA GLY A 18 -11.19 8.43 5.17
C GLY A 18 -11.83 8.88 3.85
N GLY A 19 -11.41 8.31 2.72
CA GLY A 19 -11.86 8.64 1.37
C GLY A 19 -11.16 9.86 0.74
N TRP A 20 -10.19 10.47 1.42
CA TRP A 20 -9.47 11.63 0.90
C TRP A 20 -8.29 11.22 0.03
N GLU A 21 -8.21 11.76 -1.18
CA GLU A 21 -7.06 11.55 -2.07
C GLU A 21 -5.80 12.25 -1.55
N ARG A 22 -4.65 11.59 -1.72
CA ARG A 22 -3.29 12.15 -1.60
C ARG A 22 -2.98 12.68 -0.20
N VAL A 23 -3.50 12.00 0.83
CA VAL A 23 -3.21 12.30 2.25
C VAL A 23 -2.14 11.38 2.81
N THR A 24 -2.30 10.08 2.59
CA THR A 24 -1.37 9.02 3.02
C THR A 24 -1.08 8.09 1.85
N ALA A 25 0.07 7.41 1.90
CA ALA A 25 0.46 6.49 0.84
C ALA A 25 1.11 5.24 1.41
N GLY A 26 0.85 4.12 0.73
CA GLY A 26 1.62 2.89 0.83
C GLY A 26 2.56 2.76 -0.38
N TYR A 27 3.53 1.87 -0.29
CA TYR A 27 4.44 1.58 -1.39
C TYR A 27 4.61 0.08 -1.56
N LEU A 28 4.37 -0.41 -2.77
CA LEU A 28 4.74 -1.75 -3.15
C LEU A 28 6.15 -1.73 -3.74
N VAL A 29 7.06 -2.44 -3.08
CA VAL A 29 8.37 -2.79 -3.63
C VAL A 29 8.22 -4.15 -4.31
N GLU A 30 8.25 -4.13 -5.65
CA GLU A 30 8.05 -5.30 -6.50
C GLU A 30 9.27 -6.21 -6.52
N GLY A 31 9.06 -7.46 -6.92
CA GLY A 31 10.12 -8.46 -7.08
C GLY A 31 9.61 -9.87 -6.79
N PRO A 32 10.49 -10.88 -6.77
CA PRO A 32 10.12 -12.26 -6.45
C PRO A 32 9.68 -12.44 -4.97
N ALA A 33 9.92 -11.44 -4.13
CA ALA A 33 9.53 -11.40 -2.72
C ALA A 33 9.02 -9.98 -2.42
N PRO A 34 7.79 -9.65 -2.82
CA PRO A 34 7.28 -8.28 -2.76
C PRO A 34 7.07 -7.82 -1.32
N VAL A 35 7.34 -6.54 -1.04
CA VAL A 35 7.18 -5.95 0.29
C VAL A 35 6.27 -4.74 0.19
N LEU A 36 5.29 -4.67 1.08
CA LEU A 36 4.46 -3.48 1.27
C LEU A 36 5.08 -2.58 2.34
N VAL A 37 5.21 -1.29 2.06
CA VAL A 37 5.59 -0.26 3.02
C VAL A 37 4.35 0.58 3.32
N GLU A 38 3.92 0.60 4.58
CA GLU A 38 2.66 1.18 5.09
C GLU A 38 1.38 0.51 4.61
N THR A 39 0.42 0.42 5.53
CA THR A 39 -0.92 -0.12 5.27
C THR A 39 -2.00 0.96 5.28
N GLY A 40 -1.68 2.15 5.78
CA GLY A 40 -2.65 3.22 5.99
C GLY A 40 -3.46 2.99 7.27
N SER A 41 -4.68 3.52 7.30
CA SER A 41 -5.59 3.35 8.43
C SER A 41 -6.49 2.13 8.30
N GLN A 42 -7.22 1.77 9.37
CA GLN A 42 -8.31 0.80 9.28
C GLN A 42 -9.33 1.15 8.17
N SER A 43 -9.57 2.43 7.91
CA SER A 43 -10.49 2.88 6.84
C SER A 43 -9.93 2.69 5.42
N SER A 44 -8.65 2.36 5.30
CA SER A 44 -7.93 2.22 4.03
C SER A 44 -7.78 0.77 3.56
N VAL A 45 -8.20 -0.21 4.37
CA VAL A 45 -7.92 -1.63 4.13
C VAL A 45 -8.52 -2.12 2.81
N ASP A 46 -9.78 -1.79 2.53
CA ASP A 46 -10.47 -2.26 1.32
C ASP A 46 -9.85 -1.65 0.05
N GLU A 47 -9.53 -0.36 0.08
CA GLU A 47 -8.84 0.35 -0.98
C GLU A 47 -7.44 -0.21 -1.24
N LEU A 48 -6.66 -0.47 -0.18
CA LEU A 48 -5.33 -1.06 -0.30
C LEU A 48 -5.41 -2.47 -0.91
N LEU A 49 -6.32 -3.31 -0.45
CA LEU A 49 -6.51 -4.66 -1.00
C LEU A 49 -6.94 -4.62 -2.46
N THR A 50 -7.82 -3.68 -2.82
CA THR A 50 -8.24 -3.45 -4.21
C THR A 50 -7.07 -3.00 -5.08
N ALA A 51 -6.19 -2.13 -4.56
CA ALA A 51 -5.00 -1.69 -5.28
C ALA A 51 -4.00 -2.84 -5.49
N LEU A 52 -3.75 -3.66 -4.47
CA LEU A 52 -2.88 -4.83 -4.58
C LEU A 52 -3.42 -5.87 -5.57
N ASP A 53 -4.73 -6.14 -5.56
CA ASP A 53 -5.39 -7.02 -6.54
C ASP A 53 -5.24 -6.47 -7.97
N GLY A 54 -5.41 -5.17 -8.16
CA GLY A 54 -5.18 -4.49 -9.45
C GLY A 54 -3.73 -4.61 -9.95
N LEU A 55 -2.77 -4.83 -9.04
CA LEU A 55 -1.36 -5.08 -9.34
C LEU A 55 -1.02 -6.57 -9.46
N GLY A 56 -2.00 -7.46 -9.29
CA GLY A 56 -1.82 -8.91 -9.35
C GLY A 56 -1.05 -9.47 -8.16
N VAL A 57 -1.09 -8.80 -7.00
CA VAL A 57 -0.43 -9.22 -5.76
C VAL A 57 -1.50 -9.57 -4.73
N ALA A 58 -1.64 -10.85 -4.39
CA ALA A 58 -2.50 -11.24 -3.28
C ALA A 58 -1.81 -10.92 -1.94
N PRO A 59 -2.55 -10.71 -0.83
CA PRO A 59 -1.96 -10.48 0.48
C PRO A 59 -1.00 -11.59 0.92
N GLY A 60 -1.27 -12.84 0.51
CA GLY A 60 -0.41 -13.99 0.79
C GLY A 60 0.89 -14.04 -0.02
N ASP A 61 1.02 -13.22 -1.07
CA ASP A 61 2.24 -13.14 -1.89
C ASP A 61 3.28 -12.18 -1.28
N LEU A 62 2.85 -11.30 -0.37
CA LEU A 62 3.74 -10.36 0.30
C LEU A 62 4.74 -11.12 1.19
N ALA A 63 6.02 -10.93 0.93
CA ALA A 63 7.11 -11.44 1.76
C ALA A 63 7.23 -10.68 3.09
N GLY A 64 6.67 -9.47 3.16
CA GLY A 64 6.63 -8.69 4.38
C GLY A 64 5.85 -7.39 4.27
N ILE A 65 5.58 -6.81 5.43
CA ILE A 65 5.02 -5.47 5.60
C ILE A 65 6.00 -4.69 6.49
N ALA A 66 6.40 -3.52 6.04
CA ALA A 66 7.22 -2.58 6.80
C ALA A 66 6.39 -1.34 7.13
N VAL A 67 6.41 -0.93 8.39
CA VAL A 67 5.80 0.33 8.85
C VAL A 67 6.92 1.29 9.24
N THR A 68 6.82 2.55 8.84
CA THR A 68 7.78 3.59 9.23
C THR A 68 7.58 3.97 10.70
N HIS A 69 6.33 3.98 11.16
CA HIS A 69 5.95 4.25 12.54
C HIS A 69 4.53 3.71 12.83
N ILE A 70 4.08 3.79 14.08
CA ILE A 70 2.88 3.08 14.58
C ILE A 70 1.67 3.99 14.81
N HIS A 71 1.57 5.12 14.10
CA HIS A 71 0.34 5.90 14.14
C HIS A 71 -0.76 5.20 13.35
N LEU A 72 -2.01 5.42 13.77
CA LEU A 72 -3.18 4.71 13.25
C LEU A 72 -3.54 5.06 11.81
N ASP A 73 -2.97 6.12 11.27
CA ASP A 73 -3.07 6.52 9.86
C ASP A 73 -2.05 5.80 8.96
N HIS A 74 -1.15 4.99 9.56
CA HIS A 74 -0.05 4.29 8.88
C HIS A 74 -0.05 2.78 9.12
N ALA A 75 -0.24 2.38 10.39
CA ALA A 75 -0.23 1.00 10.87
C ALA A 75 -1.58 0.62 11.50
N GLY A 76 -2.67 1.13 10.91
CA GLY A 76 -4.05 0.92 11.39
C GLY A 76 -4.67 -0.41 10.99
#